data_AF-M1ALH4-F1
#
_entry.id   AF-M1ALH4-F1
#
_cell.length_a   1.000
_cell.length_b   1.000
_cell.length_c   1.000
_cell.angle_alpha   90.00
_cell.angle_beta   90.00
_cell.angle_gamma   90.00
#
_symmetry.space_group_name_H-M   'P 1'
#
loop_
_entity.id
_entity.type
_entity.pdbx_description
1 polymer ?
#
loop_
_entity_poly.entity_id
_entity_poly.type
_entity_poly.pdbx_seq_one_letter_code
_entity_poly.pdbx_strand_id
1 'polypeptide(L)'
;MIGLQTNNVQELLTATVDNPSNAVEWVLAEMLNQPMLPQKAIEELNIVVGINRWVQESDLSRLNYVKACIKRPFDSIPFVPF
;
A
#
# COMPACT_ATOMS: atom_id res chain seq x y z
N MET A 1 25.18 -2.64 -36.13
CA MET A 1 25.67 -3.46 -35.02
C MET A 1 24.51 -3.69 -34.08
N ILE A 2 24.12 -4.95 -33.95
CA ILE A 2 22.96 -5.47 -33.21
C ILE A 2 23.22 -5.51 -31.69
N GLY A 3 22.16 -5.38 -30.90
CA GLY A 3 22.10 -5.76 -29.47
C GLY A 3 22.12 -4.57 -28.50
N LEU A 4 21.24 -4.43 -27.51
CA LEU A 4 20.16 -5.25 -26.98
C LEU A 4 19.08 -4.30 -26.41
N GLN A 5 17.84 -4.42 -26.87
CA GLN A 5 16.66 -3.92 -26.16
C GLN A 5 16.38 -4.85 -24.98
N THR A 6 17.03 -4.63 -23.84
CA THR A 6 16.78 -5.43 -22.61
C THR A 6 16.76 -4.58 -21.35
N ASN A 7 16.13 -3.40 -21.38
CA ASN A 7 15.93 -2.62 -20.15
C ASN A 7 14.52 -2.73 -19.57
N ASN A 8 13.56 -3.39 -20.22
CA ASN A 8 12.22 -3.55 -19.63
C ASN A 8 12.25 -4.37 -18.34
N VAL A 9 13.11 -5.38 -18.27
CA VAL A 9 13.21 -6.24 -17.08
C VAL A 9 13.95 -5.52 -15.96
N GLN A 10 14.99 -4.76 -16.26
CA GLN A 10 15.69 -3.95 -15.26
C GLN A 10 14.82 -2.81 -14.73
N GLU A 11 14.09 -2.10 -15.60
CA GLU A 11 13.13 -1.07 -15.20
C GLU A 11 12.00 -1.66 -14.34
N LEU A 12 11.47 -2.82 -14.70
CA LEU A 12 10.46 -3.52 -13.89
C LEU A 12 11.04 -3.95 -12.54
N LEU A 13 12.27 -4.46 -12.52
CA LEU A 13 12.95 -4.88 -11.30
C LEU A 13 13.23 -3.68 -10.38
N THR A 14 13.72 -2.56 -10.91
CA THR A 14 13.91 -1.32 -10.17
C THR A 14 12.59 -0.75 -9.66
N ALA A 15 11.51 -0.81 -10.45
CA ALA A 15 10.16 -0.44 -10.01
C ALA A 15 9.59 -1.37 -8.92
N THR A 16 10.04 -2.63 -8.84
CA THR A 16 9.74 -3.52 -7.69
C THR A 16 10.67 -3.34 -6.48
N VAL A 17 11.84 -2.71 -6.66
CA VAL A 17 12.77 -2.37 -5.56
C VAL A 17 12.20 -1.26 -4.68
N ASP A 18 11.27 -0.44 -5.21
CA ASP A 18 10.28 0.30 -4.41
C ASP A 18 9.43 -0.70 -3.62
N ASN A 19 10.01 -1.19 -2.52
CA ASN A 19 9.52 -2.34 -1.80
C ASN A 19 8.14 -2.01 -1.23
N PRO A 20 7.06 -2.72 -1.64
CA PRO A 20 5.73 -2.50 -1.06
C PRO A 20 5.74 -2.70 0.46
N SER A 21 6.71 -3.45 1.00
CA SER A 21 6.91 -3.61 2.45
C SER A 21 7.29 -2.31 3.15
N ASN A 22 8.13 -1.46 2.53
CA ASN A 22 8.52 -0.16 3.11
C ASN A 22 7.32 0.78 3.19
N ALA A 23 6.46 0.77 2.16
CA ALA A 23 5.23 1.55 2.16
C ALA A 23 4.26 1.08 3.26
N VAL A 24 4.11 -0.25 3.42
CA VAL A 24 3.28 -0.83 4.49
C VAL A 24 3.82 -0.46 5.86
N GLU A 25 5.13 -0.57 6.09
CA GLU A 25 5.77 -0.21 7.36
C GLU A 25 5.51 1.24 7.73
N TRP A 26 5.64 2.16 6.77
CA TRP A 26 5.39 3.58 7.02
C TRP A 26 3.91 3.89 7.28
N VAL A 27 3.00 3.28 6.53
CA VAL A 27 1.54 3.39 6.77
C VAL A 27 1.20 2.94 8.19
N LEU A 28 1.77 1.80 8.63
CA LEU A 28 1.57 1.28 9.98
C LEU A 28 2.16 2.23 11.03
N ALA A 29 3.36 2.76 10.82
CA ALA A 29 3.97 3.74 11.72
C ALA A 29 3.13 5.02 11.85
N GLU A 30 2.60 5.56 10.74
CA GLU A 30 1.74 6.75 10.74
C GLU A 30 0.40 6.48 11.43
N MET A 31 -0.19 5.30 11.22
CA MET A 31 -1.41 4.87 11.94
C MET A 31 -1.18 4.74 13.44
N LEU A 32 0.01 4.30 13.87
CA LEU A 32 0.36 4.21 15.29
C LEU A 32 0.59 5.61 15.91
N ASN A 33 1.12 6.56 15.14
CA ASN A 33 1.30 7.96 15.58
C ASN A 33 -0.03 8.72 15.73
N GLN A 34 -1.09 8.31 15.02
CA GLN A 34 -2.42 8.91 15.10
C GLN A 34 -3.48 7.89 15.56
N PRO A 35 -3.71 7.74 16.87
CA PRO A 35 -4.52 6.64 17.43
C PRO A 35 -5.98 6.60 16.96
N MET A 36 -6.51 7.69 16.36
CA MET A 36 -7.86 7.72 15.79
C MET A 36 -7.96 7.19 14.36
N LEU A 37 -6.87 7.17 13.59
CA LEU A 37 -6.87 6.61 12.22
C LEU A 37 -7.14 5.10 12.17
N PRO A 38 -6.52 4.25 13.01
CA PRO A 38 -6.71 2.80 12.92
C PRO A 38 -8.13 2.36 13.29
N GLN A 39 -8.83 3.09 14.17
CA GLN A 39 -10.20 2.72 14.57
C GLN A 39 -11.18 2.73 13.39
N LYS A 40 -11.14 3.75 12.54
CA LYS A 40 -12.00 3.83 11.35
C LYS A 40 -11.67 2.77 10.30
N ALA A 41 -10.39 2.42 10.15
CA ALA A 41 -9.96 1.35 9.25
C ALA A 41 -10.46 -0.03 9.74
N ILE A 42 -10.38 -0.27 11.05
CA ILE A 42 -10.90 -1.50 11.68
C ILE A 42 -12.42 -1.57 11.55
N GLU A 43 -13.14 -0.47 11.76
CA GLU A 43 -14.59 -0.41 11.53
C GLU A 43 -14.96 -0.74 10.08
N GLU A 44 -14.27 -0.13 9.10
CA GLU A 44 -14.51 -0.42 7.69
C GLU A 44 -14.27 -1.90 7.36
N LEU A 45 -13.18 -2.48 7.88
CA LEU A 45 -12.88 -3.90 7.71
C LEU A 45 -13.96 -4.79 8.32
N ASN A 46 -14.44 -4.46 9.51
CA ASN A 46 -15.52 -5.20 10.17
C ASN A 46 -16.84 -5.12 9.40
N ILE A 47 -17.16 -3.97 8.78
CA ILE A 47 -18.39 -3.76 8.01
C ILE A 47 -18.32 -4.48 6.65
N VAL A 48 -17.17 -4.41 5.97
CA VAL A 48 -17.04 -4.92 4.59
C VAL A 48 -16.74 -6.42 4.57
N VAL A 49 -15.85 -6.88 5.45
CA VAL A 49 -15.30 -8.24 5.46
C VAL A 49 -15.89 -9.07 6.60
N GLY A 50 -16.01 -8.48 7.78
CA GLY A 50 -16.38 -9.16 9.03
C GLY A 50 -15.19 -9.87 9.69
N ILE A 51 -15.40 -10.39 10.90
CA ILE A 51 -14.33 -10.94 11.75
C ILE A 51 -14.01 -12.41 11.51
N ASN A 52 -14.81 -13.13 10.71
CA ASN A 52 -14.76 -14.58 10.59
C ASN A 52 -14.05 -15.09 9.33
N ARG A 53 -13.47 -14.19 8.52
CA ARG A 53 -12.82 -14.56 7.26
C ARG A 53 -11.70 -13.59 6.88
N TRP A 54 -10.79 -14.07 6.04
CA TRP A 54 -9.75 -13.26 5.43
C TRP A 54 -10.32 -12.32 4.36
N VAL A 55 -9.67 -11.17 4.21
CA VAL A 55 -9.95 -10.20 3.13
C VAL A 55 -9.75 -10.88 1.78
N GLN A 56 -10.68 -10.68 0.86
CA GLN A 56 -10.58 -11.15 -0.52
C GLN A 56 -10.39 -9.96 -1.47
N GLU A 57 -9.84 -10.20 -2.65
CA GLU A 57 -9.63 -9.14 -3.66
C GLU A 57 -10.94 -8.42 -4.04
N SER A 58 -12.07 -9.14 -4.05
CA SER A 58 -13.39 -8.57 -4.30
C SER A 58 -13.79 -7.49 -3.29
N ASP A 59 -13.31 -7.59 -2.04
CA ASP A 59 -13.62 -6.66 -0.96
C ASP A 59 -12.87 -5.33 -1.12
N LEU A 60 -11.72 -5.31 -1.80
CA LEU A 60 -10.86 -4.13 -1.96
C LEU A 60 -11.57 -2.95 -2.64
N SER A 61 -12.56 -3.23 -3.49
CA SER A 61 -13.40 -2.22 -4.13
C SER A 61 -14.17 -1.37 -3.11
N ARG A 62 -14.56 -1.98 -1.97
CA ARG A 62 -15.39 -1.38 -0.92
C ARG A 62 -14.59 -0.81 0.25
N LEU A 63 -13.31 -1.15 0.38
CA LEU A 63 -12.40 -0.67 1.43
C LEU A 63 -11.83 0.72 1.11
N ASN A 64 -12.70 1.72 1.01
CA ASN A 64 -12.34 3.07 0.54
C ASN A 64 -11.48 3.85 1.53
N TYR A 65 -11.75 3.70 2.82
CA TYR A 65 -10.97 4.35 3.88
C TYR A 65 -9.59 3.71 3.99
N VAL A 66 -9.48 2.38 3.97
CA VAL A 66 -8.18 1.68 3.95
C VAL A 66 -7.36 2.09 2.73
N LYS A 67 -7.97 2.17 1.54
CA LYS A 67 -7.29 2.70 0.33
C LYS A 67 -6.83 4.15 0.52
N ALA A 68 -7.65 5.00 1.13
CA ALA A 68 -7.29 6.39 1.41
C ALA A 68 -6.13 6.50 2.42
N CYS A 69 -6.11 5.62 3.43
CA CYS A 69 -5.02 5.52 4.40
C CYS A 69 -3.70 5.06 3.78
N ILE A 70 -3.73 4.26 2.72
CA ILE A 70 -2.53 3.89 1.96
C ILE A 70 -2.13 5.04 1.04
N LYS A 71 -3.08 5.69 0.36
CA LYS A 71 -2.78 6.76 -0.60
C LYS A 71 -2.15 8.01 0.04
N ARG A 72 -2.63 8.41 1.23
CA ARG A 72 -2.13 9.58 1.97
C ARG A 72 -0.62 9.58 2.24
N PRO A 73 -0.04 8.48 2.77
CA PRO A 73 1.40 8.37 2.94
C PRO A 73 2.14 8.32 1.61
N PHE A 74 1.63 7.69 0.54
CA PHE A 74 2.26 7.78 -0.78
C PHE A 74 2.35 9.22 -1.32
N ASP A 75 1.36 10.06 -1.04
CA ASP A 75 1.40 11.50 -1.41
C ASP A 75 2.34 12.31 -0.48
N SER A 76 2.64 11.81 0.72
CA SER A 76 3.47 12.47 1.74
C SER A 76 4.88 11.88 1.86
N ILE A 77 5.17 10.73 1.25
CA ILE A 77 6.51 10.17 1.14
C ILE A 77 7.25 11.14 0.21
N PRO A 78 8.21 11.94 0.72
CA PRO A 78 9.17 12.53 -0.19
C PRO A 78 9.90 11.32 -0.76
N PHE A 79 9.67 11.03 -2.04
CA PHE A 79 10.31 9.95 -2.80
C PHE A 79 11.69 9.69 -2.19
N VAL A 80 11.83 8.60 -1.42
CA VAL A 80 13.09 8.32 -0.75
C VAL A 80 14.03 7.99 -1.89
N PRO A 81 14.99 8.86 -2.23
CA PRO A 81 15.79 8.63 -3.41
C PRO A 81 16.80 7.55 -3.05
N PHE A 82 16.75 6.44 -3.77
CA PHE A 82 17.89 5.54 -3.92
C PHE A 82 18.04 5.13 -5.38
#